data_AF-A0A2E9SY11-F1
#
_entry.id   AF-A0A2E9SY11-F1
#
_cell.length_a   1.000
_cell.length_b   1.000
_cell.length_c   1.000
_cell.angle_alpha   90.00
_cell.angle_beta   90.00
_cell.angle_gamma   90.00
#
_symmetry.space_group_name_H-M   'P 1'
#
loop_
_entity.id
_entity.type
_entity.pdbx_description
1 polymer ?
#
loop_
_entity_poly.entity_id
_entity_poly.type
_entity_poly.pdbx_seq_one_letter_code
_entity_poly.pdbx_strand_id
1 'polypeptide(L)'
;MQLSKFLATYFYTTEELCQTLSIDEDTLANWQQSSLFPKPSYCLQSQLECSSYSGIYQCEEYQDYYPRGAASWGQLIIKHDISSSCQAFNYFAQHYSTQLAKLAEQGFAIDEELFGSDIDEHLQQVWQQFLCSKYGVLTQNGLVEEAVQLDVAKLLIDDITELRTKTGLSVEERQTLHKALKLMNRALSHGTGHEGKNTLRHRYIDDVVAKYDLSVK
;
A
#
# COMPACT_ATOMS: atom_id res chain seq x y z
N MET A 1 -3.65 12.71 15.21
CA MET A 1 -4.49 11.60 15.71
C MET A 1 -3.59 10.70 16.55
N GLN A 2 -4.05 10.13 17.67
CA GLN A 2 -3.22 9.19 18.44
C GLN A 2 -2.97 7.91 17.63
N LEU A 3 -1.74 7.37 17.70
CA LEU A 3 -1.32 6.19 16.93
C LEU A 3 -2.22 4.97 17.16
N SER A 4 -2.54 4.66 18.42
CA SER A 4 -3.45 3.56 18.78
C SER A 4 -4.82 3.68 18.12
N LYS A 5 -5.40 4.89 18.11
CA LYS A 5 -6.68 5.16 17.45
C LYS A 5 -6.57 5.04 15.93
N PHE A 6 -5.46 5.48 15.33
CA PHE A 6 -5.23 5.30 13.89
C PHE A 6 -5.20 3.81 13.54
N LEU A 7 -4.39 3.02 14.24
CA LEU A 7 -4.23 1.59 13.98
C LEU A 7 -5.55 0.85 14.15
N ALA A 8 -6.27 1.05 15.27
CA ALA A 8 -7.57 0.41 15.50
C ALA A 8 -8.65 0.79 14.46
N THR A 9 -8.55 1.99 13.87
CA THR A 9 -9.51 2.43 12.85
C THR A 9 -9.24 1.78 11.50
N TYR A 10 -7.98 1.80 11.05
CA TYR A 10 -7.62 1.48 9.66
C TYR A 10 -6.97 0.11 9.46
N PHE A 11 -6.68 -0.65 10.52
CA PHE A 11 -5.98 -1.93 10.44
C PHE A 11 -6.72 -2.99 11.26
N TYR A 12 -6.52 -4.25 10.89
CA TYR A 12 -6.89 -5.42 11.68
C TYR A 12 -5.76 -5.78 12.64
N THR A 13 -6.08 -6.21 13.86
CA THR A 13 -5.15 -7.01 14.66
C THR A 13 -4.99 -8.42 14.07
N THR A 14 -4.01 -9.21 14.54
CA THR A 14 -3.89 -10.63 14.19
C THR A 14 -5.20 -11.38 14.47
N GLU A 15 -5.75 -11.24 15.67
CA GLU A 15 -7.00 -11.89 16.08
C GLU A 15 -8.17 -11.50 15.17
N GLU A 16 -8.37 -10.21 14.91
CA GLU A 16 -9.46 -9.73 14.06
C GLU A 16 -9.32 -10.24 12.61
N LEU A 17 -8.09 -10.28 12.08
CA LEU A 17 -7.84 -10.79 10.73
C LEU A 17 -8.10 -12.29 10.64
N CYS A 18 -7.58 -13.07 11.59
CA CYS A 18 -7.80 -14.51 11.67
C CYS A 18 -9.30 -14.83 11.79
N GLN A 19 -10.03 -14.11 12.66
CA GLN A 19 -11.47 -14.24 12.79
C GLN A 19 -12.19 -13.90 11.47
N THR A 20 -11.81 -12.82 10.80
CA THR A 20 -12.40 -12.40 9.52
C THR A 20 -12.18 -13.45 8.43
N LEU A 21 -11.03 -14.12 8.43
CA LEU A 21 -10.68 -15.16 7.47
C LEU A 21 -11.14 -16.56 7.88
N SER A 22 -11.64 -16.72 9.11
CA SER A 22 -11.97 -18.02 9.72
C SER A 22 -10.79 -19.01 9.70
N ILE A 23 -9.59 -18.50 10.02
CA ILE A 23 -8.34 -19.27 10.19
C ILE A 23 -7.77 -19.07 11.60
N ASP A 24 -6.81 -19.90 11.99
CA ASP A 24 -6.01 -19.68 13.20
C ASP A 24 -4.70 -18.93 12.91
N GLU A 25 -4.03 -18.50 13.97
CA GLU A 25 -2.75 -17.76 13.88
C GLU A 25 -1.63 -18.62 13.28
N ASP A 26 -1.63 -19.93 13.54
CA ASP A 26 -0.65 -20.86 12.97
C ASP A 26 -0.77 -20.93 11.44
N THR A 27 -2.00 -20.96 10.91
CA THR A 27 -2.26 -20.90 9.47
C THR A 27 -1.76 -19.60 8.87
N LEU A 28 -2.05 -18.46 9.51
CA LEU A 28 -1.57 -17.15 9.04
C LEU A 28 -0.04 -17.09 9.03
N ALA A 29 0.60 -17.55 10.11
CA ALA A 29 2.05 -17.60 10.24
C ALA A 29 2.68 -18.48 9.15
N ASN A 30 2.09 -19.64 8.87
CA ASN A 30 2.54 -20.55 7.82
C ASN A 30 2.42 -19.91 6.42
N TRP A 31 1.33 -19.19 6.13
CA TRP A 31 1.18 -18.45 4.88
C TRP A 31 2.24 -17.37 4.72
N GLN A 32 2.57 -16.63 5.78
CA GLN A 32 3.60 -15.59 5.74
C GLN A 32 5.00 -16.18 5.56
N GLN A 33 5.33 -17.24 6.31
CA GLN A 33 6.62 -17.93 6.19
C GLN A 33 6.82 -18.55 4.80
N SER A 34 5.74 -19.01 4.18
CA SER A 34 5.76 -19.59 2.84
C SER A 34 5.63 -18.55 1.72
N SER A 35 5.60 -17.25 2.05
CA SER A 35 5.45 -16.14 1.10
C SER A 35 4.16 -16.18 0.28
N LEU A 36 3.04 -16.59 0.89
CA LEU A 36 1.70 -16.53 0.30
C LEU A 36 0.98 -15.24 0.72
N PHE A 37 1.28 -14.74 1.91
CA PHE A 37 0.55 -13.66 2.57
C PHE A 37 1.49 -12.59 3.10
N PRO A 38 1.12 -11.29 3.04
CA PRO A 38 1.98 -10.22 3.51
C PRO A 38 2.17 -10.23 5.03
N LYS A 39 3.34 -9.74 5.45
CA LYS A 39 3.66 -9.42 6.85
C LYS A 39 2.77 -8.27 7.36
N PRO A 40 2.68 -8.06 8.69
CA PRO A 40 1.99 -6.89 9.23
C PRO A 40 2.64 -5.58 8.75
N SER A 41 1.83 -4.53 8.60
CA SER A 41 2.32 -3.19 8.23
C SER A 41 2.93 -2.46 9.42
N TYR A 42 2.40 -2.72 10.62
CA TYR A 42 2.89 -2.17 11.87
C TYR A 42 2.93 -3.25 12.93
N CYS A 43 3.93 -3.17 13.81
CA CYS A 43 4.01 -3.94 15.04
C CYS A 43 4.20 -2.95 16.19
N LEU A 44 3.28 -2.95 17.15
CA LEU A 44 3.37 -2.11 18.34
C LEU A 44 3.94 -2.93 19.49
N GLN A 45 5.09 -2.50 20.01
CA GLN A 45 5.71 -3.04 21.21
C GLN A 45 5.33 -2.15 22.41
N SER A 46 4.69 -2.73 23.42
CA SER A 46 4.24 -2.02 24.62
C SER A 46 4.89 -2.62 25.87
N GLN A 47 5.45 -1.77 26.73
CA GLN A 47 5.87 -2.14 28.08
C GLN A 47 4.75 -1.75 29.04
N LEU A 48 4.17 -2.73 29.71
CA LEU A 48 3.04 -2.54 30.61
C LEU A 48 3.47 -2.80 32.05
N GLU A 49 2.97 -1.93 32.93
CA GLU A 49 3.04 -2.12 34.37
C GLU A 49 1.62 -2.04 34.93
N CYS A 50 1.22 -3.10 35.63
CA CYS A 50 -0.06 -3.20 36.30
C CYS A 50 0.17 -3.29 37.82
N SER A 51 -0.24 -2.25 38.53
CA SER A 51 -0.27 -2.25 39.98
C SER A 51 -1.64 -2.74 40.48
N SER A 52 -1.66 -3.87 41.17
CA SER A 52 -2.85 -4.45 41.77
C SER A 52 -2.68 -4.66 43.27
N TYR A 53 -3.75 -5.03 43.98
CA TYR A 53 -3.66 -5.45 45.39
C TYR A 53 -2.64 -6.58 45.60
N SER A 54 -2.47 -7.47 44.61
CA SER A 54 -1.54 -8.60 44.66
C SER A 54 -0.08 -8.22 44.36
N GLY A 55 0.20 -6.94 44.09
CA GLY A 55 1.52 -6.42 43.76
C GLY A 55 1.61 -5.86 42.35
N ILE A 56 2.85 -5.55 41.96
CA ILE A 56 3.20 -5.01 40.65
C ILE A 56 3.48 -6.17 39.70
N TYR A 57 2.82 -6.14 38.55
CA TYR A 57 3.07 -7.03 37.42
C TYR A 57 3.61 -6.21 36.25
N GLN A 58 4.67 -6.69 35.61
CA GLN A 58 5.26 -6.06 34.43
C GLN A 58 5.30 -7.08 33.30
N CYS A 59 4.91 -6.66 32.11
CA CYS A 59 4.98 -7.48 30.91
C CYS A 59 5.31 -6.65 29.68
N GLU A 60 5.71 -7.36 28.62
CA GLU A 60 5.90 -6.81 27.30
C GLU A 60 4.90 -7.48 26.36
N GLU A 61 4.21 -6.67 25.56
CA GLU A 61 3.20 -7.12 24.60
C GLU A 61 3.52 -6.60 23.20
N TYR A 62 3.32 -7.47 22.21
CA TYR A 62 3.46 -7.14 20.79
C TYR A 62 2.09 -7.26 20.12
N GLN A 63 1.71 -6.24 19.37
CA GLN A 63 0.47 -6.24 18.62
C GLN A 63 0.75 -5.92 17.15
N ASP A 64 0.49 -6.90 16.30
CA ASP A 64 0.59 -6.75 14.85
C ASP A 64 -0.68 -6.15 14.26
N TYR A 65 -0.49 -5.34 13.21
CA TYR A 65 -1.56 -4.64 12.50
C TYR A 65 -1.44 -4.84 10.98
N TYR A 66 -2.53 -5.33 10.39
CA TYR A 66 -2.66 -5.67 8.98
C TYR A 66 -3.60 -4.69 8.26
N PRO A 67 -3.28 -4.27 7.03
CA PRO A 67 -4.13 -3.35 6.31
C PRO A 67 -5.45 -4.05 5.94
N ARG A 68 -6.57 -3.32 5.85
CA ARG A 68 -7.90 -3.96 5.67
C ARG A 68 -8.00 -4.83 4.41
N GLY A 69 -7.27 -4.49 3.35
CA GLY A 69 -7.19 -5.26 2.11
C GLY A 69 -6.50 -6.62 2.26
N ALA A 70 -5.77 -6.86 3.36
CA ALA A 70 -5.21 -8.17 3.66
C ALA A 70 -6.30 -9.24 3.80
N ALA A 71 -7.49 -8.89 4.30
CA ALA A 71 -8.63 -9.79 4.35
C ALA A 71 -9.09 -10.21 2.93
N SER A 72 -9.13 -9.27 1.98
CA SER A 72 -9.47 -9.57 0.59
C SER A 72 -8.46 -10.51 -0.06
N TRP A 73 -7.16 -10.32 0.21
CA TRP A 73 -6.11 -11.22 -0.27
C TRP A 73 -6.21 -12.62 0.36
N GLY A 74 -6.46 -12.71 1.67
CA GLY A 74 -6.62 -13.99 2.38
C GLY A 74 -7.82 -14.78 1.86
N GLN A 75 -8.94 -14.10 1.58
CA GLN A 75 -10.11 -14.72 0.95
C GLN A 75 -9.78 -15.28 -0.44
N LEU A 76 -8.89 -14.62 -1.20
CA LEU A 76 -8.43 -15.12 -2.50
C LEU A 76 -7.63 -16.42 -2.33
N ILE A 77 -6.69 -16.47 -1.39
CA ILE A 77 -5.91 -17.67 -1.07
C ILE A 77 -6.83 -18.84 -0.75
N ILE A 78 -7.81 -18.64 0.14
CA ILE A 78 -8.78 -19.68 0.55
C ILE A 78 -9.62 -20.12 -0.64
N LYS A 79 -10.21 -19.17 -1.38
CA LYS A 79 -11.13 -19.45 -2.48
C LYS A 79 -10.46 -20.26 -3.60
N HIS A 80 -9.18 -20.01 -3.84
CA HIS A 80 -8.43 -20.61 -4.94
C HIS A 80 -7.46 -21.72 -4.50
N ASP A 81 -7.52 -22.11 -3.22
CA ASP A 81 -6.66 -23.15 -2.61
C ASP A 81 -5.16 -22.93 -2.94
N ILE A 82 -4.71 -21.69 -2.79
CA ILE A 82 -3.33 -21.30 -3.08
C ILE A 82 -2.43 -21.89 -1.99
N SER A 83 -1.54 -22.80 -2.41
CA SER A 83 -0.67 -23.55 -1.50
C SER A 83 0.82 -23.33 -1.74
N SER A 84 1.19 -22.45 -2.70
CA SER A 84 2.58 -22.15 -3.01
C SER A 84 2.81 -20.68 -3.35
N SER A 85 4.02 -20.19 -3.05
CA SER A 85 4.48 -18.84 -3.41
C SER A 85 4.36 -18.55 -4.92
N CYS A 86 4.64 -19.53 -5.79
CA CYS A 86 4.52 -19.35 -7.24
C CYS A 86 3.06 -19.12 -7.67
N GLN A 87 2.11 -19.87 -7.11
CA GLN A 87 0.69 -19.63 -7.37
C GLN A 87 0.25 -18.26 -6.85
N ALA A 88 0.65 -17.90 -5.63
CA ALA A 88 0.33 -16.59 -5.03
C ALA A 88 0.86 -15.44 -5.90
N PHE A 89 2.11 -15.53 -6.37
CA PHE A 89 2.70 -14.58 -7.29
C PHE A 89 1.92 -14.50 -8.60
N ASN A 90 1.56 -15.63 -9.22
CA ASN A 90 0.81 -15.61 -10.49
C ASN A 90 -0.55 -14.92 -10.36
N TYR A 91 -1.27 -15.17 -9.26
CA TYR A 91 -2.52 -14.47 -8.96
C TYR A 91 -2.29 -12.97 -8.73
N PHE A 92 -1.23 -12.61 -8.00
CA PHE A 92 -0.85 -11.21 -7.78
C PHE A 92 -0.56 -10.51 -9.12
N ALA A 93 0.30 -11.10 -9.95
CA ALA A 93 0.70 -10.61 -11.26
C ALA A 93 -0.52 -10.44 -12.18
N GLN A 94 -1.38 -11.46 -12.25
CA GLN A 94 -2.62 -11.37 -13.03
C GLN A 94 -3.51 -10.21 -12.56
N HIS A 95 -3.66 -10.04 -11.25
CA HIS A 95 -4.51 -8.99 -10.70
C HIS A 95 -3.93 -7.60 -10.96
N TYR A 96 -2.62 -7.44 -10.79
CA TYR A 96 -1.86 -6.24 -11.10
C TYR A 96 -2.01 -5.86 -12.58
N SER A 97 -1.75 -6.80 -13.50
CA SER A 97 -1.87 -6.58 -14.94
C SER A 97 -3.29 -6.28 -15.39
N THR A 98 -4.29 -6.94 -14.79
CA THR A 98 -5.70 -6.63 -15.04
C THR A 98 -6.03 -5.19 -14.62
N GLN A 99 -5.51 -4.74 -13.49
CA GLN A 99 -5.72 -3.37 -13.02
C GLN A 99 -4.97 -2.35 -13.88
N LEU A 100 -3.76 -2.66 -14.36
CA LEU A 100 -3.06 -1.83 -15.34
C LEU A 100 -3.88 -1.65 -16.61
N ALA A 101 -4.41 -2.73 -17.18
CA ALA A 101 -5.27 -2.68 -18.36
C ALA A 101 -6.51 -1.79 -18.14
N LYS A 102 -7.17 -1.91 -16.98
CA LYS A 102 -8.30 -1.04 -16.61
C LYS A 102 -7.91 0.44 -16.53
N LEU A 103 -6.71 0.77 -16.04
CA LEU A 103 -6.23 2.15 -16.03
C LEU A 103 -5.92 2.64 -17.45
N ALA A 104 -5.34 1.80 -18.31
CA ALA A 104 -5.13 2.14 -19.72
C ALA A 104 -6.46 2.44 -20.44
N GLU A 105 -7.50 1.63 -20.21
CA GLU A 105 -8.86 1.87 -20.72
C GLU A 105 -9.49 3.17 -20.20
N GLN A 106 -9.10 3.64 -19.02
CA GLN A 106 -9.51 4.95 -18.47
C GLN A 106 -8.73 6.13 -19.07
N GLY A 107 -7.82 5.87 -20.02
CA GLY A 107 -7.04 6.89 -20.73
C GLY A 107 -5.79 7.33 -19.99
N PHE A 108 -5.25 6.51 -19.08
CA PHE A 108 -3.88 6.70 -18.58
C PHE A 108 -2.89 6.15 -19.61
N ALA A 109 -1.95 6.99 -20.06
CA ALA A 109 -0.91 6.58 -21.02
C ALA A 109 0.19 5.79 -20.29
N ILE A 110 0.01 4.48 -20.19
CA ILE A 110 0.94 3.57 -19.54
C ILE A 110 1.76 2.88 -20.63
N ASP A 111 3.05 3.19 -20.70
CA ASP A 111 4.01 2.52 -21.57
C ASP A 111 4.90 1.59 -20.74
N GLU A 112 5.32 0.46 -21.30
CA GLU A 112 6.30 -0.45 -20.68
C GLU A 112 7.61 0.28 -20.38
N GLU A 113 8.01 1.23 -21.23
CA GLU A 113 9.23 2.03 -21.01
C GLU A 113 9.19 2.85 -19.71
N LEU A 114 8.00 3.22 -19.22
CA LEU A 114 7.86 3.99 -17.98
C LEU A 114 8.33 3.23 -16.75
N PHE A 115 8.27 1.89 -16.76
CA PHE A 115 8.68 1.09 -15.61
C PHE A 115 10.21 1.05 -15.44
N GLY A 116 10.97 1.37 -16.49
CA GLY A 116 12.44 1.35 -16.46
C GLY A 116 13.06 -0.05 -16.37
N SER A 117 12.24 -1.10 -16.44
CA SER A 117 12.62 -2.51 -16.48
C SER A 117 11.60 -3.30 -17.30
N ASP A 118 11.91 -4.56 -17.58
CA ASP A 118 10.91 -5.49 -18.08
C ASP A 118 9.74 -5.63 -17.08
N ILE A 119 8.52 -5.85 -17.59
CA ILE A 119 7.31 -5.93 -16.77
C ILE A 119 7.35 -7.08 -15.77
N ASP A 120 7.95 -8.22 -16.13
CA ASP A 120 8.07 -9.37 -15.23
C ASP A 120 9.01 -9.05 -14.06
N GLU A 121 10.10 -8.33 -14.32
CA GLU A 121 11.01 -7.86 -13.28
C GLU A 121 10.31 -6.87 -12.34
N HIS A 122 9.57 -5.90 -12.89
CA HIS A 122 8.79 -4.94 -12.11
C HIS A 122 7.78 -5.66 -11.20
N LEU A 123 7.03 -6.62 -11.74
CA LEU A 123 6.06 -7.40 -10.98
C LEU A 123 6.70 -8.18 -9.83
N GLN A 124 7.88 -8.77 -10.02
CA GLN A 124 8.62 -9.42 -8.94
C GLN A 124 9.00 -8.44 -7.84
N GLN A 125 9.47 -7.24 -8.20
CA GLN A 125 9.82 -6.21 -7.21
C GLN A 125 8.59 -5.73 -6.42
N VAL A 126 7.48 -5.46 -7.10
CA VAL A 126 6.22 -5.06 -6.47
C VAL A 126 5.69 -6.18 -5.58
N TRP A 127 5.80 -7.45 -5.99
CA TRP A 127 5.40 -8.59 -5.16
C TRP A 127 6.19 -8.65 -3.84
N GLN A 128 7.50 -8.48 -3.87
CA GLN A 128 8.31 -8.43 -2.64
C GLN A 128 7.91 -7.25 -1.74
N GLN A 129 7.60 -6.10 -2.33
CA GLN A 129 7.11 -4.93 -1.59
C GLN A 129 5.72 -5.17 -0.97
N PHE A 130 4.85 -5.88 -1.67
CA PHE A 130 3.56 -6.32 -1.18
C PHE A 130 3.72 -7.28 0.01
N LEU A 131 4.56 -8.31 -0.10
CA LEU A 131 4.83 -9.27 0.98
C LEU A 131 5.42 -8.61 2.23
N CYS A 132 6.24 -7.57 2.06
CA CYS A 132 6.76 -6.77 3.17
C CYS A 132 5.79 -5.70 3.68
N SER A 133 4.53 -5.72 3.24
CA SER A 133 3.46 -4.82 3.68
C SER A 133 3.71 -3.34 3.39
N LYS A 134 4.60 -3.01 2.44
CA LYS A 134 4.93 -1.62 2.09
C LYS A 134 3.68 -0.84 1.69
N TYR A 135 2.81 -1.45 0.89
CA TYR A 135 1.58 -0.80 0.43
C TYR A 135 0.55 -0.65 1.56
N GLY A 136 0.55 -1.50 2.59
CA GLY A 136 -0.32 -1.30 3.75
C GLY A 136 0.02 -0.05 4.57
N VAL A 137 1.27 0.44 4.49
CA VAL A 137 1.69 1.73 5.07
C VAL A 137 1.35 2.90 4.13
N LEU A 138 1.59 2.72 2.82
CA LEU A 138 1.52 3.81 1.84
C LEU A 138 0.11 4.07 1.32
N THR A 139 -0.75 3.06 1.24
CA THR A 139 -2.08 3.14 0.63
C THR A 139 -3.18 3.03 1.68
N GLN A 140 -4.42 3.30 1.29
CA GLN A 140 -5.55 3.33 2.23
C GLN A 140 -5.84 1.98 2.86
N ASN A 141 -5.80 0.92 2.06
CA ASN A 141 -6.22 -0.42 2.47
C ASN A 141 -5.17 -1.50 2.16
N GLY A 142 -4.02 -1.17 1.58
CA GLY A 142 -3.00 -2.14 1.17
C GLY A 142 -3.46 -3.08 0.05
N LEU A 143 -4.42 -2.67 -0.78
CA LEU A 143 -4.92 -3.47 -1.91
C LEU A 143 -3.91 -3.50 -3.08
N VAL A 144 -3.95 -4.57 -3.87
CA VAL A 144 -3.13 -4.68 -5.10
C VAL A 144 -3.49 -3.55 -6.06
N GLU A 145 -4.77 -3.20 -6.16
CA GLU A 145 -5.25 -2.14 -7.03
C GLU A 145 -4.74 -0.77 -6.61
N GLU A 146 -4.62 -0.52 -5.31
CA GLU A 146 -4.05 0.73 -4.79
C GLU A 146 -2.54 0.80 -5.03
N ALA A 147 -1.83 -0.34 -4.96
CA ALA A 147 -0.42 -0.42 -5.33
C ALA A 147 -0.21 -0.03 -6.81
N VAL A 148 -1.02 -0.59 -7.72
CA VAL A 148 -0.99 -0.26 -9.16
C VAL A 148 -1.27 1.24 -9.37
N GLN A 149 -2.30 1.78 -8.72
CA GLN A 149 -2.66 3.20 -8.83
C GLN A 149 -1.53 4.10 -8.35
N LEU A 150 -0.87 3.74 -7.25
CA LEU A 150 0.25 4.48 -6.69
C LEU A 150 1.45 4.46 -7.64
N ASP A 151 1.82 3.29 -8.16
CA ASP A 151 2.97 3.13 -9.05
C ASP A 151 2.74 3.86 -10.38
N VAL A 152 1.60 3.66 -11.03
CA VAL A 152 1.24 4.39 -12.27
C VAL A 152 1.22 5.90 -12.06
N ALA A 153 0.60 6.38 -10.98
CA ALA A 153 0.55 7.81 -10.74
C ALA A 153 1.95 8.41 -10.53
N LYS A 154 2.83 7.71 -9.81
CA LYS A 154 4.21 8.15 -9.62
C LYS A 154 4.96 8.20 -10.95
N LEU A 155 4.86 7.16 -11.77
CA LEU A 155 5.51 7.11 -13.08
C LEU A 155 5.06 8.26 -13.98
N LEU A 156 3.75 8.50 -14.08
CA LEU A 156 3.21 9.60 -14.88
C LEU A 156 3.65 10.97 -14.37
N ILE A 157 3.63 11.19 -13.05
CA ILE A 157 4.10 12.46 -12.48
C ILE A 157 5.60 12.64 -12.77
N ASP A 158 6.40 11.58 -12.61
CA ASP A 158 7.84 11.61 -12.82
C ASP A 158 8.18 11.88 -14.29
N ASP A 159 7.48 11.24 -15.22
CA ASP A 159 7.64 11.44 -16.66
C ASP A 159 7.22 12.85 -17.09
N ILE A 160 5.98 13.27 -16.80
CA ILE A 160 5.44 14.59 -17.21
C ILE A 160 6.30 15.75 -16.69
N THR A 161 6.82 15.61 -15.46
CA THR A 161 7.62 16.66 -14.81
C THR A 161 9.11 16.53 -15.05
N GLU A 162 9.56 15.51 -15.79
CA GLU A 162 10.97 15.13 -15.99
C GLU A 162 11.71 15.07 -14.64
N LEU A 163 11.20 14.24 -13.72
CA LEU A 163 11.67 14.15 -12.33
C LEU A 163 11.69 15.51 -11.63
N ARG A 164 10.69 16.36 -11.93
CA ARG A 164 10.54 17.74 -11.45
C ARG A 164 11.69 18.62 -11.88
N THR A 165 12.38 18.33 -12.99
CA THR A 165 13.38 19.25 -13.55
C THR A 165 12.73 20.24 -14.54
N LYS A 166 11.60 19.86 -15.13
CA LYS A 166 10.86 20.68 -16.09
C LYS A 166 10.37 21.99 -15.48
N THR A 167 10.56 23.10 -16.19
CA THR A 167 10.28 24.45 -15.69
C THR A 167 8.82 24.89 -15.86
N GLY A 168 8.11 24.33 -16.84
CA GLY A 168 6.71 24.65 -17.13
C GLY A 168 6.03 23.49 -17.86
N LEU A 169 4.70 23.46 -17.80
CA LEU A 169 3.88 22.40 -18.37
C LEU A 169 2.92 22.97 -19.42
N SER A 170 2.74 22.24 -20.52
CA SER A 170 1.72 22.51 -21.52
C SER A 170 0.31 22.31 -20.94
N VAL A 171 -0.72 22.76 -21.66
CA VAL A 171 -2.13 22.58 -21.24
C VAL A 171 -2.48 21.09 -21.15
N GLU A 172 -2.03 20.29 -22.11
CA GLU A 172 -2.28 18.84 -22.15
C GLU A 172 -1.55 18.11 -21.02
N GLU A 173 -0.28 18.46 -20.78
CA GLU A 173 0.51 17.91 -19.66
C GLU A 173 -0.13 18.22 -18.31
N ARG A 174 -0.63 19.45 -18.12
CA ARG A 174 -1.35 19.83 -16.90
C ARG A 174 -2.61 18.99 -16.70
N GLN A 175 -3.39 18.74 -17.75
CA GLN A 175 -4.59 17.90 -17.67
C GLN A 175 -4.25 16.46 -17.29
N THR A 176 -3.24 15.87 -17.91
CA THR A 176 -2.78 14.50 -17.59
C THR A 176 -2.22 14.44 -16.17
N LEU A 177 -1.44 15.45 -15.76
CA LEU A 177 -0.90 15.54 -14.41
C LEU A 177 -2.01 15.65 -13.35
N HIS A 178 -3.06 16.42 -13.59
CA HIS A 178 -4.22 16.47 -12.68
C HIS A 178 -4.90 15.10 -12.54
N LYS A 179 -5.01 14.32 -13.61
CA LYS A 179 -5.55 12.95 -13.54
C LYS A 179 -4.65 12.05 -12.69
N ALA A 180 -3.33 12.10 -12.88
CA ALA A 180 -2.36 11.33 -12.10
C ALA A 180 -2.39 11.73 -10.61
N LEU A 181 -2.44 13.02 -10.30
CA LEU A 181 -2.58 13.52 -8.92
C LEU A 181 -3.87 13.03 -8.26
N LYS A 182 -4.99 13.02 -8.99
CA LYS A 182 -6.26 12.50 -8.51
C LYS A 182 -6.21 11.00 -8.24
N LEU A 183 -5.51 10.25 -9.10
CA LEU A 183 -5.28 8.81 -8.93
C LEU A 183 -4.46 8.55 -7.64
N MET A 184 -3.33 9.25 -7.50
CA MET A 184 -2.47 9.15 -6.31
C MET A 184 -3.20 9.53 -5.02
N ASN A 185 -3.98 10.61 -5.05
CA ASN A 185 -4.71 11.09 -3.89
C ASN A 185 -5.74 10.08 -3.37
N ARG A 186 -6.35 9.29 -4.27
CA ARG A 186 -7.28 8.22 -3.93
C ARG A 186 -6.57 7.01 -3.31
N ALA A 187 -5.41 6.65 -3.84
CA ALA A 187 -4.65 5.49 -3.37
C ALA A 187 -3.97 5.75 -2.01
N LEU A 188 -3.40 6.94 -1.82
CA LEU A 188 -2.57 7.24 -0.65
C LEU A 188 -3.34 7.22 0.67
N SER A 189 -2.69 6.68 1.70
CA SER A 189 -3.18 6.69 3.07
C SER A 189 -3.37 8.12 3.61
N HIS A 190 -4.18 8.24 4.66
CA HIS A 190 -4.42 9.50 5.36
C HIS A 190 -3.19 9.97 6.18
N GLY A 191 -2.18 9.11 6.33
CA GLY A 191 -1.01 9.33 7.18
C GLY A 191 -1.33 9.34 8.67
N THR A 192 -0.31 9.08 9.50
CA THR A 192 -0.44 9.16 10.97
C THR A 192 -0.40 10.59 11.51
N GLY A 193 -0.05 11.56 10.66
CA GLY A 193 0.16 12.98 11.01
C GLY A 193 1.54 13.27 11.60
N HIS A 194 2.35 12.24 11.92
CA HIS A 194 3.69 12.39 12.50
C HIS A 194 4.82 12.29 11.47
N GLU A 195 4.52 11.82 10.25
CA GLU A 195 5.51 11.54 9.19
C GLU A 195 6.07 12.80 8.49
N GLY A 196 5.49 13.96 8.76
CA GLY A 196 5.99 15.27 8.30
C GLY A 196 6.13 15.38 6.78
N LYS A 197 7.18 16.08 6.33
CA LYS A 197 7.44 16.39 4.91
C LYS A 197 8.02 15.22 4.09
N ASN A 198 8.36 14.11 4.74
CA ASN A 198 8.99 12.97 4.06
C ASN A 198 7.97 12.00 3.43
N THR A 199 6.67 12.33 3.47
CA THR A 199 5.60 11.50 2.92
C THR A 199 5.53 11.58 1.40
N LEU A 200 5.02 10.51 0.77
CA LEU A 200 4.72 10.52 -0.66
C LEU A 200 3.69 11.59 -1.02
N ARG A 201 2.72 11.84 -0.14
CA ARG A 201 1.73 12.91 -0.31
C ARG A 201 2.40 14.27 -0.46
N HIS A 202 3.33 14.60 0.43
CA HIS A 202 4.04 15.88 0.34
C HIS A 202 4.85 15.97 -0.96
N ARG A 203 5.66 14.96 -1.24
CA ARG A 203 6.58 14.96 -2.39
C ARG A 203 5.88 14.95 -3.76
N TYR A 204 4.84 14.16 -3.91
CA TYR A 204 4.19 13.93 -5.21
C TYR A 204 2.90 14.72 -5.41
N ILE A 205 2.27 15.21 -4.33
CA ILE A 205 1.06 16.03 -4.43
C ILE A 205 1.39 17.49 -4.07
N ASP A 206 1.77 17.77 -2.83
CA ASP A 206 1.89 19.15 -2.35
C ASP A 206 2.98 19.93 -3.12
N ASP A 207 4.19 19.35 -3.23
CA ASP A 207 5.32 19.97 -3.92
C ASP A 207 5.06 20.17 -5.42
N VAL A 208 4.42 19.18 -6.06
CA VAL A 208 4.09 19.23 -7.49
C VAL A 208 3.03 20.28 -7.75
N VAL A 209 1.98 20.34 -6.92
CA VAL A 209 0.92 21.34 -7.02
C VAL A 209 1.49 22.75 -6.83
N ALA A 210 2.36 22.93 -5.84
CA ALA A 210 2.99 24.22 -5.57
C ALA A 210 3.92 24.65 -6.70
N LYS A 211 4.75 23.74 -7.23
CA LYS A 211 5.72 24.04 -8.28
C LYS A 211 5.08 24.46 -9.60
N TYR A 212 4.01 23.79 -10.00
CA TYR A 212 3.41 23.97 -11.33
C TYR A 212 2.13 24.82 -11.31
N ASP A 213 1.79 25.40 -10.15
CA ASP A 213 0.56 26.18 -9.91
C ASP A 213 -0.70 25.44 -10.41
N LEU A 214 -0.90 24.24 -9.87
CA LEU A 214 -1.99 23.34 -10.26
C LEU A 214 -3.25 23.55 -9.41
N SER A 215 -3.27 24.58 -8.57
CA SER A 215 -4.43 24.93 -7.75
C SER A 215 -5.61 25.32 -8.66
N VAL A 216 -6.77 24.70 -8.46
CA VAL A 216 -7.98 25.03 -9.22
C VAL A 216 -8.41 26.43 -8.81
N LYS A 217 -8.45 27.38 -9.76
CA LYS A 217 -9.19 28.63 -9.60
C LYS A 217 -10.67 28.41 -9.81
#